data_AF-A0A9P8A3P9-F1
#
_entry.id   AF-A0A9P8A3P9-F1
#
_cell.length_a   1.000
_cell.length_b   1.000
_cell.length_c   1.000
_cell.angle_alpha   90.00
_cell.angle_beta   90.00
_cell.angle_gamma   90.00
#
_symmetry.space_group_name_H-M   'P 1'
#
loop_
_entity.id
_entity.type
_entity.pdbx_description
1 polymer ?
#
loop_
_entity_poly.entity_id
_entity_poly.type
_entity_poly.pdbx_seq_one_letter_code
_entity_poly.pdbx_strand_id
1 'polypeptide(L)' 'MRTYAAWSTGTPFSPPLPTSSHPLLATLTLSLGLFFAAKFGIAEKPVLLHDIATSIPSAILLGCGVVFLFLSVGLYL' A
#
# COMPACT_ATOMS: atom_id res chain seq x y z
N MET A 1 -6.56 19.69 -35.82
CA MET A 1 -5.27 20.31 -35.46
C MET A 1 -5.20 20.90 -34.04
N ARG A 2 -6.30 21.20 -33.33
CA ARG A 2 -6.25 21.77 -31.95
C ARG A 2 -5.68 20.84 -30.86
N THR A 3 -5.83 19.53 -30.99
CA THR A 3 -5.38 18.55 -29.98
C THR A 3 -3.86 18.37 -29.94
N TYR A 4 -3.19 18.53 -31.07
CA TYR A 4 -1.73 18.38 -31.17
C TYR A 4 -0.99 19.51 -30.47
N ALA A 5 -1.48 20.75 -30.62
CA ALA A 5 -0.95 21.91 -29.92
C ALA A 5 -1.11 21.78 -28.40
N ALA A 6 -2.28 21.31 -27.94
CA ALA A 6 -2.56 21.07 -26.52
C ALA A 6 -1.68 19.95 -25.93
N TRP A 7 -1.43 18.88 -26.69
CA TRP A 7 -0.54 17.80 -26.30
C TRP A 7 0.92 18.25 -26.18
N SER A 8 1.41 19.07 -27.12
CA SER A 8 2.78 19.58 -27.11
C SER A 8 3.08 20.59 -26.00
N THR A 9 2.04 21.20 -25.40
CA THR A 9 2.17 22.12 -24.26
C THR A 9 1.99 21.45 -22.90
N GLY A 10 1.62 20.16 -22.87
CA GLY A 10 1.42 19.41 -21.64
C GLY A 10 2.75 19.05 -20.98
N THR A 11 2.83 19.17 -19.65
CA THR A 11 3.97 18.64 -18.91
C THR A 11 3.88 17.11 -18.83
N PRO A 12 5.00 16.38 -18.94
CA PRO A 12 5.00 14.93 -18.81
C PRO A 12 4.54 14.53 -17.40
N PHE A 13 3.71 13.49 -17.33
CA PHE A 13 3.27 12.93 -16.06
C PHE A 13 4.49 12.36 -15.31
N SER A 14 4.81 12.96 -14.17
CA SER A 14 5.77 12.39 -13.24
C SER A 14 4.99 11.55 -12.22
N PRO A 15 5.26 10.25 -12.10
CA PRO A 15 4.63 9.45 -11.07
C PRO A 15 5.00 10.00 -9.68
N PRO A 16 4.05 10.00 -8.73
CA PRO A 16 4.29 10.52 -7.37
C PRO A 16 5.29 9.66 -6.58
N LEU A 17 5.49 8.40 -6.98
CA LEU A 17 6.42 7.47 -6.37
C LEU A 17 7.34 6.87 -7.44
N PRO A 18 8.67 6.83 -7.20
CA PRO A 18 9.59 6.16 -8.10
C PRO A 18 9.38 4.65 -8.04
N THR A 19 9.43 3.98 -9.20
CA THR A 19 9.23 2.53 -9.32
C THR A 19 10.22 1.69 -8.51
N SER A 20 11.39 2.24 -8.18
CA SER A 20 12.39 1.59 -7.33
C SER A 20 11.98 1.52 -5.85
N SER A 21 11.06 2.36 -5.38
CA SER A 21 10.63 2.35 -3.97
C SER A 21 9.48 1.38 -3.70
N HIS A 22 8.74 0.95 -4.72
CA HIS A 22 7.63 0.00 -4.61
C HIS A 22 7.99 -1.31 -3.88
N PRO A 23 9.09 -2.03 -4.19
CA PRO A 23 9.44 -3.27 -3.48
C PRO A 23 9.74 -3.04 -1.99
N LEU A 24 10.38 -1.91 -1.66
CA LEU A 24 10.72 -1.58 -0.29
C LEU A 24 9.48 -1.16 0.51
N LEU A 25 8.58 -0.39 -0.10
CA LEU A 25 7.29 -0.03 0.49
C LEU A 25 6.42 -1.27 0.71
N ALA A 26 6.36 -2.19 -0.27
CA ALA A 26 5.60 -3.43 -0.16
C ALA A 26 6.10 -4.30 1.00
N THR A 27 7.42 -4.52 1.09
CA THR A 27 8.00 -5.35 2.16
C THR A 27 7.80 -4.75 3.55
N LEU A 28 7.96 -3.42 3.72
CA LEU A 28 7.73 -2.76 5.00
C LEU A 28 6.26 -2.79 5.43
N THR A 29 5.34 -2.44 4.53
CA THR A 29 3.91 -2.40 4.84
C THR A 29 3.33 -3.78 5.07
N LEU A 30 3.74 -4.79 4.29
CA LEU A 30 3.34 -6.19 4.53
C LEU A 30 3.92 -6.73 5.83
N SER A 31 5.21 -6.52 6.12
CA SER A 31 5.82 -7.04 7.35
C SER A 31 5.20 -6.44 8.62
N LEU A 32 4.99 -5.11 8.65
CA LEU A 32 4.28 -4.47 9.75
C LEU A 32 2.82 -4.93 9.81
N GLY A 33 2.11 -4.97 8.68
CA GLY A 33 0.72 -5.43 8.62
C GLY A 33 0.55 -6.86 9.15
N LEU A 34 1.45 -7.77 8.75
CA LEU A 34 1.47 -9.16 9.21
C LEU A 34 1.79 -9.26 10.69
N PHE A 35 2.69 -8.42 11.20
CA PHE A 35 3.01 -8.36 12.63
C PHE A 35 1.78 -7.98 13.46
N PHE A 36 1.05 -6.93 13.07
CA PHE A 36 -0.18 -6.52 13.76
C PHE A 36 -1.30 -7.56 13.63
N ALA A 37 -1.43 -8.20 12.47
CA ALA A 37 -2.38 -9.30 12.27
C ALA A 37 -2.06 -10.53 13.13
N ALA A 38 -0.77 -10.90 13.25
CA ALA A 38 -0.33 -11.99 14.12
C ALA A 38 -0.58 -11.66 15.60
N LYS A 39 -0.36 -10.40 16.00
CA LYS A 39 -0.65 -9.92 17.36
C LYS A 39 -2.14 -10.02 17.72
N PHE A 40 -3.03 -9.75 16.77
CA PHE A 40 -4.47 -9.96 16.93
C PHE A 40 -4.80 -11.44 17.12
N GLY A 41 -4.21 -12.34 16.32
CA GLY A 41 -4.48 -13.79 16.41
C GLY A 41 -3.99 -14.48 17.70
N ILE A 42 -3.04 -13.88 18.42
CA ILE A 42 -2.45 -14.44 19.66
C ILE A 42 -3.12 -13.86 20.92
N ALA A 43 -4.08 -12.93 20.80
CA ALA A 43 -4.72 -12.32 21.95
C ALA A 43 -5.64 -13.33 22.69
N GLU A 44 -5.19 -13.81 23.86
CA GLU A 44 -5.91 -14.80 24.69
C GLU A 44 -7.14 -14.23 25.41
N LYS A 45 -7.24 -12.90 25.55
CA LYS A 45 -8.37 -12.22 26.20
C LYS A 45 -9.04 -11.27 25.21
N PRO A 46 -10.32 -11.47 24.87
CA PRO A 46 -11.03 -10.60 23.96
C PRO A 46 -11.33 -9.26 24.65
N VAL A 47 -10.41 -8.31 24.48
CA VAL A 47 -10.63 -6.92 24.86
C VAL A 47 -11.02 -6.20 23.59
N LEU A 48 -12.30 -5.85 23.46
CA LEU A 48 -12.88 -5.26 22.25
C LEU A 48 -12.11 -4.02 21.76
N LEU A 49 -11.56 -3.24 22.69
CA LEU A 49 -10.69 -2.10 22.41
C LEU A 49 -9.35 -2.50 21.79
N HIS A 50 -8.74 -3.60 22.24
CA HIS A 50 -7.49 -4.13 21.70
C HIS A 50 -7.69 -4.71 20.30
N ASP A 51 -8.81 -5.39 20.08
CA ASP A 51 -9.18 -6.00 18.80
C ASP A 51 -9.37 -4.95 17.72
N ILE A 52 -10.09 -3.87 18.02
CA ILE A 52 -10.27 -2.73 17.10
C ILE A 52 -8.93 -2.01 16.88
N ALA A 53 -8.15 -1.79 17.94
CA ALA A 53 -6.89 -1.08 17.85
C ALA A 53 -5.81 -1.83 17.05
N THR A 54 -5.88 -3.16 16.97
CA THR A 54 -4.91 -3.98 16.21
C THR A 54 -5.42 -4.32 14.81
N SER A 55 -6.72 -4.57 14.65
CA SER A 55 -7.31 -4.93 13.36
C SER A 55 -7.31 -3.77 12.36
N ILE A 56 -7.72 -2.57 12.75
CA ILE A 56 -7.77 -1.40 11.85
C ILE A 56 -6.41 -1.08 11.21
N PRO A 57 -5.32 -0.87 11.97
CA PRO A 57 -4.02 -0.59 11.36
C PRO A 57 -3.51 -1.78 10.56
N SER A 58 -3.75 -3.02 10.98
CA SER A 58 -3.35 -4.20 10.20
C SER A 58 -4.04 -4.24 8.84
N ALA A 59 -5.33 -3.95 8.78
CA ALA A 59 -6.10 -3.96 7.54
C ALA A 59 -5.63 -2.88 6.57
N ILE A 60 -5.35 -1.68 7.08
CA ILE A 60 -4.82 -0.57 6.26
C ILE A 60 -3.42 -0.90 5.74
N LEU A 61 -2.53 -1.40 6.60
CA LEU A 61 -1.15 -1.74 6.24
C LEU A 61 -1.11 -2.91 5.24
N LEU A 62 -1.91 -3.95 5.44
CA LEU A 62 -1.99 -5.08 4.52
C LEU A 62 -2.64 -4.68 3.19
N GLY A 63 -3.73 -3.92 3.21
CA GLY A 63 -4.38 -3.42 1.98
C GLY A 63 -3.44 -2.57 1.14
N CYS A 64 -2.74 -1.63 1.77
CA CYS A 64 -1.75 -0.79 1.11
C CYS A 64 -0.54 -1.60 0.61
N GLY A 65 -0.06 -2.56 1.42
CA GLY A 65 1.08 -3.41 1.06
C GLY A 65 0.79 -4.35 -0.11
N VAL A 66 -0.43 -4.86 -0.24
CA VAL A 66 -0.85 -5.67 -1.38
C VAL A 66 -0.82 -4.85 -2.68
N VAL A 67 -1.28 -3.60 -2.65
CA VAL A 67 -1.23 -2.69 -3.82
C VAL A 67 0.22 -2.47 -4.25
N PHE A 68 1.12 -2.15 -3.31
CA PHE A 68 2.55 -1.99 -3.62
C PHE A 68 3.20 -3.30 -4.10
N LEU A 69 2.75 -4.45 -3.62
CA LEU A 69 3.23 -5.75 -4.09
C LEU A 69 2.84 -5.99 -5.54
N PHE A 70 1.59 -5.74 -5.94
CA PHE A 70 1.17 -5.83 -7.34
C PHE A 70 1.99 -4.91 -8.25
N LEU A 71 2.16 -3.64 -7.84
CA LEU A 71 3.01 -2.67 -8.52
C LEU A 71 4.48 -3.12 -8.62
N SER A 72 4.99 -3.83 -7.61
CA SER A 72 6.37 -4.35 -7.59
C SER A 72 6.59 -5.56 -8.49
N VAL A 73 5.56 -6.39 -8.70
CA VAL A 73 5.61 -7.55 -9.60
C VAL A 73 5.34 -7.15 -11.07
N GLY A 74 5.02 -5.87 -11.31
CA GLY A 74 4.70 -5.36 -12.64
C GLY A 74 3.25 -5.62 -13.07
N LEU A 75 2.39 -6.01 -12.12
CA LEU A 75 0.94 -6.05 -12.29
C LEU A 75 0.41 -4.66 -11.96
N TYR A 76 0.38 -3.80 -12.97
CA TYR A 76 -0.17 -2.45 -12.85
C TYR A 76 -1.71 -2.53 -12.76
N LEU A 77 -2.25 -2.05 -11.64
CA LEU A 77 -3.69 -1.86 -11.41
C LEU A 77 -4.17 -0.53 -12.01
#